data_AF-A0A2N3ARF4-F1
#
_entry.id   AF-A0A2N3ARF4-F1
#
_cell.length_a   1.000
_cell.length_b   1.000
_cell.length_c   1.000
_cell.angle_alpha   90.00
_cell.angle_beta   90.00
_cell.angle_gamma   90.00
#
_symmetry.space_group_name_H-M   'P 1'
#
loop_
_entity.id
_entity.type
_entity.pdbx_description
1 polymer ?
#
loop_
_entity_poly.entity_id
_entity_poly.type
_entity_poly.pdbx_seq_one_letter_code
_entity_poly.pdbx_strand_id
1 'polypeptide(L)' 'ADLRGVLSPGGAAFLEVGAGQAQSVARILCDAGLGAAQTRADLDGRARVLRVRRE' A
#
# COMPACT_ATOMS: atom_id res chain seq x y z
N ALA A 1 -11.44 -6.27 -8.68
CA ALA A 1 -10.36 -6.06 -9.67
C ALA A 1 -9.04 -6.40 -8.99
N ASP A 2 -8.13 -7.09 -9.67
CA ASP A 2 -6.76 -7.32 -9.17
C ASP A 2 -5.96 -6.02 -9.28
N LEU A 3 -5.46 -5.51 -8.15
CA LEU A 3 -4.73 -4.24 -8.10
C LEU A 3 -3.45 -4.29 -8.92
N ARG A 4 -2.77 -5.44 -8.99
CA ARG A 4 -1.55 -5.59 -9.80
C ARG A 4 -1.85 -5.52 -11.30
N GLY A 5 -2.95 -6.14 -11.73
CA GLY A 5 -3.40 -6.17 -13.12
C GLY A 5 -3.81 -4.80 -13.69
N VAL A 6 -4.25 -3.86 -12.85
CA VAL A 6 -4.67 -2.52 -13.28
C VAL A 6 -3.57 -1.46 -13.22
N LEU A 7 -2.44 -1.75 -12.58
CA LEU A 7 -1.28 -0.86 -12.55
C LEU A 7 -0.38 -1.10 -13.76
N SER A 8 0.04 -0.02 -14.44
CA SER A 8 1.15 -0.10 -15.40
C SER A 8 2.44 -0.59 -14.70
N PRO A 9 3.39 -1.23 -15.41
CA PRO A 9 4.72 -1.51 -14.87
C PRO A 9 5.36 -0.25 -14.26
N GLY A 10 5.92 -0.36 -13.05
CA GLY A 10 6.44 0.78 -12.28
C GLY A 10 5.38 1.70 -11.66
N GLY A 11 4.09 1.49 -11.96
CA GLY A 11 2.96 2.24 -11.43
C GLY A 11 2.78 2.06 -9.93
N ALA A 12 2.04 2.97 -9.30
CA ALA A 12 1.84 2.99 -7.86
C ALA A 12 0.36 3.10 -7.48
N ALA A 13 0.00 2.50 -6.35
CA ALA A 13 -1.28 2.68 -5.69
C ALA A 13 -1.07 3.30 -4.31
N PHE A 14 -2.03 4.13 -3.90
CA PHE A 14 -2.08 4.77 -2.58
C PHE A 14 -3.41 4.38 -1.94
N LEU A 15 -3.34 3.64 -0.84
CA LEU A 15 -4.50 3.08 -0.17
C LEU A 15 -4.60 3.68 1.23
N GLU A 16 -5.77 4.24 1.55
CA GLU A 16 -6.07 4.57 2.94
C GLU A 16 -6.24 3.28 3.75
N VAL A 17 -5.70 3.29 4.97
CA VAL A 17 -5.82 2.21 5.94
C VAL A 17 -6.33 2.72 7.27
N GLY A 18 -7.09 1.89 7.98
CA GLY A 18 -7.50 2.15 9.34
C GLY A 18 -6.30 2.19 10.30
N ALA A 19 -6.50 2.84 11.45
CA ALA A 19 -5.48 2.90 12.48
C ALA A 19 -5.04 1.48 12.91
N GLY A 20 -3.72 1.25 12.92
CA GLY A 20 -3.13 -0.05 13.26
C GLY A 20 -3.14 -1.10 12.13
N GLN A 21 -3.74 -0.82 10.98
CA GLN A 21 -3.86 -1.81 9.90
C GLN A 21 -2.66 -1.83 8.94
N ALA A 22 -1.78 -0.83 8.99
CA ALA A 22 -0.73 -0.65 7.98
C ALA A 22 0.15 -1.89 7.79
N GLN A 23 0.64 -2.53 8.86
CA GLN A 23 1.51 -3.70 8.71
C GLN A 23 0.79 -4.90 8.09
N SER A 24 -0.45 -5.17 8.49
CA SER A 24 -1.24 -6.28 7.95
C SER A 24 -1.59 -6.05 6.47
N VAL A 25 -2.00 -4.82 6.11
CA VAL A 25 -2.31 -4.47 4.73
C VAL A 25 -1.06 -4.50 3.85
N ALA A 26 0.07 -3.99 4.35
CA ALA A 26 1.34 -4.08 3.64
C ALA A 26 1.71 -5.53 3.30
N ARG A 27 1.53 -6.45 4.26
CA ARG A 27 1.77 -7.88 4.04
C ARG A 27 0.87 -8.47 2.97
N ILE A 28 -0.44 -8.19 3.02
CA ILE A 28 -1.40 -8.66 2.01
C ILE A 28 -0.99 -8.19 0.60
N LEU A 29 -0.57 -6.93 0.46
CA LEU A 29 -0.17 -6.36 -0.83
C LEU A 29 1.16 -6.94 -1.34
N CYS A 30 2.11 -7.20 -0.43
CA CYS A 30 3.36 -7.88 -0.78
C CYS A 30 3.11 -9.32 -1.22
N ASP A 31 2.26 -10.06 -0.52
CA ASP A 31 1.88 -11.43 -0.89
C ASP A 31 1.11 -11.45 -2.23
N ALA A 32 0.44 -10.35 -2.59
CA ALA A 32 -0.17 -10.14 -3.91
C ALA A 32 0.83 -9.70 -5.01
N GLY A 33 2.13 -9.63 -4.72
CA GLY A 33 3.17 -9.29 -5.68
C GLY A 33 3.35 -7.79 -5.94
N LEU A 34 2.95 -6.92 -5.01
CA LEU A 34 3.24 -5.49 -5.03
C LEU A 34 4.39 -5.17 -4.08
N GLY A 35 5.38 -4.42 -4.57
CA GLY A 35 6.59 -4.06 -3.83
C GLY A 35 6.52 -2.69 -3.15
N ALA A 36 7.61 -2.32 -2.48
CA ALA A 36 7.89 -0.99 -1.96
C ALA A 36 6.79 -0.37 -1.07
N ALA A 37 6.24 -1.16 -0.14
CA ALA A 37 5.26 -0.70 0.84
C ALA A 37 5.82 0.42 1.73
N GLN A 38 5.41 1.66 1.47
CA GLN A 38 5.77 2.83 2.28
C GLN A 38 4.54 3.34 3.00
N THR A 39 4.67 3.61 4.31
CA THR A 39 3.60 4.18 5.11
C THR A 39 3.77 5.69 5.22
N ARG A 40 2.67 6.44 5.05
CA ARG A 40 2.56 7.86 5.34
C ARG A 40 1.63 8.07 6.52
N ALA A 41 2.09 8.86 7.48
CA ALA A 41 1.32 9.25 8.64
C ALA A 41 0.46 10.48 8.33
N ASP A 42 -0.67 10.62 9.03
CA ASP A 42 -1.42 11.86 9.11
C ASP A 42 -0.74 12.88 10.05
N LEU A 43 -1.37 14.04 10.26
CA LEU A 43 -0.87 15.08 11.16
C LEU A 43 -0.92 14.70 12.65
N ASP A 44 -1.66 13.64 13.00
CA ASP A 44 -1.71 13.07 14.36
C ASP A 44 -0.67 11.92 14.51
N GLY A 45 0.22 11.75 13.53
CA GLY A 45 1.26 10.73 13.54
C GLY A 45 0.75 9.30 13.31
N ARG A 46 -0.51 9.11 12.95
CA ARG A 46 -1.07 7.77 12.70
C ARG A 46 -0.80 7.34 11.27
N ALA A 47 -0.37 6.10 11.09
CA ALA A 47 -0.30 5.49 9.78
C ALA A 47 -1.68 5.49 9.10
N ARG A 48 -1.79 6.19 7.95
CA ARG A 48 -3.06 6.33 7.22
C ARG A 48 -2.98 5.95 5.76
N VAL A 49 -1.83 6.15 5.10
CA VAL A 49 -1.72 5.84 3.67
C VAL A 49 -0.58 4.87 3.44
N LEU A 50 -0.88 3.79 2.72
CA LEU A 50 0.10 2.85 2.20
C LEU A 50 0.31 3.10 0.72
N ARG A 51 1.55 3.37 0.35
CA ARG A 51 2.01 3.40 -1.04
C ARG A 51 2.63 2.06 -1.38
N VAL A 52 2.20 1.45 -2.47
CA VAL A 52 2.81 0.25 -3.05
C VAL A 52 3.08 0.45 -4.53
N ARG A 53 3.96 -0.35 -5.11
CA ARG A 53 4.30 -0.29 -6.54
C ARG A 53 4.18 -1.66 -7.21
N ARG A 54 3.83 -1.65 -8.49
CA ARG A 54 4.08 -2.78 -9.37
C ARG A 54 5.53 -2.69 -9.83
N GLU A 55 6.36 -3.64 -9.39
CA GLU A 55 7.70 -3.83 -9.96
C GLU A 55 7.61 -4.41 -11.39
#